data_AF-A0A1V5NJA4-F1
#
_entry.id   AF-A0A1V5NJA4-F1
#
_cell.length_a   1.000
_cell.length_b   1.000
_cell.length_c   1.000
_cell.angle_alpha   90.00
_cell.angle_beta   90.00
_cell.angle_gamma   90.00
#
_symmetry.space_group_name_H-M   'P 1'
#
loop_
_entity.id
_entity.type
_entity.pdbx_description
1 polymer ?
#
loop_
_entity_poly.entity_id
_entity_poly.type
_entity_poly.pdbx_seq_one_letter_code
_entity_poly.pdbx_strand_id
1 'polypeptide(L)'
;MICDICNKNISTHPAALLSTKEVVTNKDCWVLYLRGLIADKVMPVFVIQNNITNLVGQMASSDTPWALCEGCKASLLKAGMSFQFDSMRRLSPNGHALCRVNDSMQYLILDDQGILESLQAAHCAITEICNC
;
A
#
# COMPACT_ATOMS: atom_id res chain seq x y z
N MET A 1 8.59 8.26 11.43
CA MET A 1 8.23 7.08 10.60
C MET A 1 7.78 7.59 9.24
N ILE A 2 7.78 6.79 8.18
CA ILE A 2 7.29 7.23 6.86
C ILE A 2 5.98 6.49 6.54
N CYS A 3 5.05 7.17 5.88
CA CYS A 3 3.86 6.56 5.29
C CYS A 3 4.25 5.79 4.02
N ASP A 4 3.97 4.50 3.98
CA ASP A 4 4.41 3.63 2.88
C ASP A 4 3.66 3.93 1.56
N ILE A 5 2.51 4.60 1.61
CA ILE A 5 1.74 4.99 0.41
C ILE A 5 2.21 6.33 -0.18
N CYS A 6 2.36 7.37 0.64
CA CYS A 6 2.61 8.74 0.14
C CYS A 6 3.97 9.32 0.55
N ASN A 7 4.83 8.52 1.16
CA ASN A 7 6.17 8.90 1.62
C ASN A 7 6.23 10.09 2.62
N LYS A 8 5.08 10.54 3.14
CA LYS A 8 5.01 11.62 4.14
C LYS A 8 5.47 11.15 5.51
N ASN A 9 6.05 12.05 6.29
CA ASN A 9 6.46 11.78 7.66
C ASN A 9 5.23 11.53 8.56
N ILE A 10 5.34 10.49 9.39
CA ILE A 10 4.44 10.13 10.48
C ILE A 10 5.16 10.48 11.78
N SER A 11 4.62 11.47 12.50
CA SER A 11 5.25 12.09 13.67
C SER A 11 5.17 11.26 14.95
N THR A 12 4.14 10.43 15.10
CA THR A 12 3.90 9.63 16.31
C THR A 12 3.75 8.15 15.98
N HIS A 13 2.52 7.68 15.77
CA HIS A 13 2.18 6.31 15.39
C HIS A 13 1.45 6.32 14.05
N PRO A 14 1.47 5.22 13.28
CA PRO A 14 0.67 5.12 12.09
C PRO A 14 -0.82 5.18 12.42
N ALA A 15 -1.58 5.80 11.53
CA ALA A 15 -3.03 5.95 11.62
C ALA A 15 -3.77 4.63 11.38
N ALA A 16 -3.16 3.76 10.58
CA ALA A 16 -3.62 2.42 10.24
C ALA A 16 -2.44 1.56 9.79
N LEU A 17 -2.62 0.24 9.91
CA LEU A 17 -1.70 -0.77 9.43
C LEU A 17 -2.42 -1.73 8.52
N LEU A 18 -1.92 -1.83 7.30
CA LEU A 18 -2.46 -2.71 6.28
C LEU A 18 -1.49 -3.86 6.01
N SER A 19 -2.05 -5.04 5.76
CA SER A 19 -1.29 -6.13 5.16
C SER A 19 -0.99 -5.80 3.69
N THR A 20 0.05 -6.42 3.16
CA THR A 20 0.35 -6.36 1.72
C THR A 20 -0.87 -6.74 0.89
N LYS A 21 -1.60 -7.80 1.25
CA LYS A 21 -2.83 -8.21 0.54
C LYS A 21 -3.86 -7.09 0.47
N GLU A 22 -4.16 -6.43 1.59
CA GLU A 22 -5.12 -5.30 1.60
C GLU A 22 -4.67 -4.12 0.74
N VAL A 23 -3.36 -3.88 0.63
CA VAL A 23 -2.81 -2.80 -0.19
C VAL A 23 -2.86 -3.16 -1.67
N VAL A 24 -2.29 -4.30 -2.04
CA VAL A 24 -2.04 -4.66 -3.44
C VAL A 24 -3.30 -5.10 -4.18
N THR A 25 -4.33 -5.61 -3.50
CA THR A 25 -5.61 -5.94 -4.15
C THR A 25 -6.60 -4.77 -4.16
N ASN A 26 -6.24 -3.61 -3.58
CA ASN A 26 -7.10 -2.44 -3.52
C ASN A 26 -6.68 -1.37 -4.54
N LYS A 27 -7.58 -1.05 -5.47
CA LYS A 27 -7.35 -0.03 -6.52
C LYS A 27 -6.98 1.33 -5.93
N ASP A 28 -7.65 1.79 -4.89
CA ASP A 28 -7.45 3.15 -4.35
C ASP A 28 -6.10 3.28 -3.61
N CYS A 29 -5.60 2.19 -3.03
CA CYS A 29 -4.23 2.12 -2.52
C CYS A 29 -3.22 2.32 -3.66
N TRP A 30 -3.41 1.64 -4.80
CA TRP A 30 -2.60 1.86 -6.00
C TRP A 30 -2.70 3.28 -6.53
N VAL A 31 -3.90 3.86 -6.59
CA VAL A 31 -4.08 5.25 -7.06
C VAL A 31 -3.26 6.22 -6.22
N LEU A 32 -3.33 6.11 -4.88
CA LEU A 32 -2.58 6.97 -3.98
C LEU A 32 -1.07 6.76 -4.11
N TYR A 33 -0.62 5.51 -4.18
CA TYR A 33 0.79 5.15 -4.28
C TYR A 33 1.41 5.66 -5.58
N LEU A 34 0.78 5.34 -6.73
CA LEU A 34 1.28 5.75 -8.04
C LEU A 34 1.26 7.27 -8.22
N ARG A 35 0.23 7.98 -7.72
CA ARG A 35 0.22 9.45 -7.71
C ARG A 35 1.38 10.01 -6.89
N GLY A 36 1.72 9.39 -5.76
CA GLY A 36 2.90 9.74 -4.97
C GLY A 36 4.20 9.61 -5.77
N LEU A 37 4.41 8.45 -6.42
CA LEU A 37 5.59 8.22 -7.26
C LEU A 37 5.73 9.23 -8.40
N ILE A 38 4.63 9.62 -9.02
CA ILE A 38 4.60 10.62 -10.10
C ILE A 38 4.92 12.01 -9.54
N ALA A 39 4.26 12.41 -8.44
CA ALA A 39 4.46 13.72 -7.82
C ALA A 39 5.89 13.92 -7.32
N ASP A 40 6.49 12.87 -6.75
CA ASP A 40 7.86 12.87 -6.25
C ASP A 40 8.91 12.63 -7.35
N LYS A 41 8.47 12.52 -8.62
CA LYS A 41 9.31 12.27 -9.81
C LYS A 41 10.17 11.00 -9.71
N VAL A 42 9.71 10.02 -8.93
CA VAL A 42 10.38 8.72 -8.76
C VAL A 42 10.20 7.86 -10.01
N MET A 43 8.98 7.82 -10.55
CA MET A 43 8.66 7.03 -11.73
C MET A 43 7.63 7.76 -12.61
N PRO A 44 7.96 8.09 -13.87
CA PRO A 44 7.01 8.74 -14.78
C PRO A 44 5.94 7.74 -15.24
N VAL A 45 4.77 8.26 -15.64
CA VAL A 45 3.57 7.47 -16.01
C VAL A 45 3.87 6.38 -17.05
N PHE A 46 4.63 6.70 -18.10
CA PHE A 46 4.94 5.73 -19.15
C PHE A 46 5.78 4.55 -18.66
N VAL A 47 6.64 4.76 -17.64
CA VAL A 47 7.42 3.68 -17.03
C VAL A 47 6.53 2.82 -16.16
N ILE A 48 5.62 3.43 -15.40
CA ILE A 48 4.62 2.72 -14.59
C ILE A 48 3.79 1.79 -15.48
N GLN A 49 3.27 2.29 -16.60
CA GLN A 49 2.48 1.50 -17.54
C GLN A 49 3.22 0.26 -18.07
N ASN A 50 4.49 0.41 -18.40
CA ASN A 50 5.30 -0.68 -18.96
C ASN A 50 5.80 -1.69 -17.91
N ASN A 51 5.76 -1.34 -16.62
CA ASN A 51 6.37 -2.15 -15.55
C ASN A 51 5.39 -2.56 -14.45
N ILE A 52 4.09 -2.32 -14.61
CA ILE A 52 3.12 -2.53 -13.52
C ILE A 52 3.09 -3.98 -13.04
N THR A 53 3.21 -4.96 -13.94
CA THR A 53 3.28 -6.38 -13.57
C THR A 53 4.48 -6.68 -12.67
N ASN A 54 5.65 -6.12 -12.99
CA ASN A 54 6.85 -6.28 -12.17
C ASN A 54 6.69 -5.60 -10.82
N LEU A 55 6.09 -4.41 -10.78
CA LEU A 55 5.84 -3.67 -9.55
C LEU A 55 4.86 -4.40 -8.63
N VAL A 56 3.77 -4.95 -9.20
CA VAL A 56 2.83 -5.81 -8.48
C VAL A 56 3.56 -7.03 -7.93
N GLY A 57 4.39 -7.73 -8.71
CA GLY A 57 5.15 -8.89 -8.24
C GLY A 57 6.12 -8.55 -7.09
N GLN A 58 6.80 -7.39 -7.16
CA GLN A 58 7.68 -6.92 -6.10
C GLN A 58 6.91 -6.58 -4.80
N MET A 59 5.74 -5.95 -4.92
CA MET A 59 4.94 -5.57 -3.76
C MET A 59 4.24 -6.78 -3.15
N ALA A 60 3.66 -7.65 -3.97
CA ALA A 60 2.98 -8.89 -3.59
C ALA A 60 3.87 -9.87 -2.82
N SER A 61 5.18 -9.85 -3.08
CA SER A 61 6.15 -10.72 -2.41
C SER A 61 6.68 -10.14 -1.08
N SER A 62 6.25 -8.94 -0.68
CA SER A 62 6.59 -8.36 0.62
C SER A 62 5.62 -8.82 1.70
N ASP A 63 6.15 -9.28 2.83
CA ASP A 63 5.40 -9.62 4.04
C ASP A 63 5.38 -8.48 5.08
N THR A 64 5.82 -7.29 4.69
CA THR A 64 5.93 -6.15 5.62
C THR A 64 4.61 -5.39 5.75
N PRO A 65 4.20 -5.00 6.98
CA PRO A 65 3.00 -4.21 7.17
C PRO A 65 3.20 -2.78 6.65
N TRP A 66 2.18 -2.27 5.97
CA TRP A 66 2.13 -0.93 5.43
C TRP A 66 1.57 0.05 6.46
N ALA A 67 2.40 0.97 6.91
CA ALA A 67 2.07 2.06 7.80
C ALA A 67 1.48 3.24 7.02
N LEU A 68 0.27 3.66 7.40
CA LEU A 68 -0.43 4.78 6.78
C LEU A 68 -0.42 6.01 7.69
N CYS A 69 -0.28 7.19 7.09
CA CYS A 69 -0.58 8.45 7.76
C CYS A 69 -2.11 8.70 7.79
N GLU A 70 -2.56 9.64 8.63
CA GLU A 70 -3.99 10.00 8.75
C GLU A 70 -4.58 10.46 7.41
N GLY A 71 -3.80 11.16 6.57
CA GLY A 71 -4.24 11.59 5.24
C GLY A 71 -4.55 10.44 4.29
N CYS A 72 -3.67 9.44 4.21
CA CYS A 72 -3.91 8.25 3.38
C CYS A 72 -5.09 7.43 3.90
N LYS A 73 -5.18 7.24 5.22
CA LYS A 73 -6.31 6.56 5.85
C LYS A 73 -7.64 7.26 5.52
N ALA A 74 -7.71 8.58 5.68
CA ALA A 74 -8.92 9.34 5.39
C ALA A 74 -9.34 9.25 3.91
N SER A 75 -8.37 9.31 2.98
CA SER A 75 -8.65 9.15 1.55
C SER A 75 -9.21 7.77 1.22
N LEU A 76 -8.64 6.72 1.81
CA LEU A 76 -9.09 5.34 1.59
C LEU A 76 -10.47 5.07 2.23
N LEU A 77 -10.72 5.61 3.43
CA LEU A 77 -12.06 5.57 4.05
C LEU A 77 -13.10 6.23 3.14
N LYS A 78 -12.77 7.39 2.55
CA LYS A 78 -13.65 8.10 1.61
C LYS A 78 -13.90 7.31 0.33
N ALA A 79 -12.91 6.51 -0.11
CA ALA A 79 -13.04 5.61 -1.24
C ALA A 79 -13.83 4.32 -0.92
N GLY A 80 -14.27 4.14 0.34
CA GLY A 80 -15.06 2.99 0.77
C GLY A 80 -14.22 1.80 1.25
N MET A 81 -12.90 1.97 1.43
CA MET A 81 -12.08 0.93 2.03
C MET A 81 -12.49 0.70 3.49
N SER A 82 -12.90 -0.52 3.81
CA SER A 82 -13.11 -0.94 5.18
C SER A 82 -11.76 -1.32 5.79
N PHE A 83 -11.42 -0.69 6.90
CA PHE A 83 -10.26 -1.08 7.68
C PHE A 83 -10.72 -2.15 8.66
N GLN A 84 -10.22 -3.38 8.49
CA GLN A 84 -10.23 -4.31 9.60
C GLN A 84 -9.18 -3.80 10.59
N PHE A 85 -9.64 -3.01 11.56
CA PHE A 85 -8.83 -2.68 12.74
C PHE A 85 -8.68 -3.94 13.57
N ASP A 86 -7.86 -4.86 13.07
CA ASP A 86 -7.45 -5.99 13.85
C ASP A 86 -6.65 -5.42 15.01
N SER A 87 -7.27 -5.38 16.19
CA SER A 87 -6.72 -4.77 17.40
C SER A 87 -5.36 -5.36 17.81
N MET A 88 -4.96 -6.45 17.16
CA MET A 88 -3.65 -7.12 17.24
C MET A 88 -2.55 -6.47 16.39
N ARG A 89 -2.87 -5.66 15.36
CA ARG A 89 -1.87 -4.96 14.55
C ARG A 89 -1.36 -3.74 15.30
N ARG A 90 -0.37 -3.94 16.18
CA ARG A 90 0.33 -2.87 16.88
C ARG A 90 1.79 -2.83 16.47
N LEU A 91 2.32 -1.64 16.28
CA LEU A 91 3.75 -1.41 16.11
C LEU A 91 4.29 -0.66 17.31
N SER A 92 5.48 -1.03 17.75
CA SER A 92 6.23 -0.22 18.70
C SER A 92 6.51 1.16 18.07
N PRO A 93 6.33 2.26 18.82
CA PRO A 93 6.39 3.63 18.30
C PRO A 93 7.75 4.02 17.69
N ASN A 94 8.81 3.25 17.94
CA ASN A 94 10.18 3.54 17.50
C ASN A 94 10.79 2.48 16.54
N GLY A 95 9.96 1.60 15.92
CA GLY A 95 10.43 0.52 15.04
C GLY A 95 10.48 0.87 13.54
N HIS A 96 11.54 0.44 12.83
CA HIS A 96 11.64 0.50 11.37
C HIS A 96 10.63 -0.44 10.70
N ALA A 97 10.12 -0.12 9.50
CA ALA A 97 9.11 -0.92 8.76
C ALA A 97 9.40 -2.44 8.74
N LEU A 98 10.68 -2.78 8.58
CA LEU A 98 11.21 -4.13 8.49
C LEU A 98 11.48 -4.81 9.86
N CYS A 99 11.48 -4.07 10.97
CA CYS A 99 11.83 -4.56 12.32
C CYS A 99 10.64 -4.55 13.28
N ARG A 100 9.42 -4.67 12.75
CA ARG A 100 8.23 -4.09 13.38
C ARG A 100 7.37 -5.06 14.19
N VAL A 101 7.80 -6.28 14.37
CA VAL A 101 7.13 -7.21 15.28
C VAL A 101 8.13 -8.19 15.88
N ASN A 102 8.13 -8.32 17.21
CA ASN A 102 8.71 -9.49 17.89
C ASN A 102 7.71 -10.67 17.93
N ASP A 103 6.49 -10.47 17.44
CA ASP A 103 5.43 -11.47 17.35
C ASP A 103 5.15 -11.85 15.90
N SER A 104 4.84 -13.13 15.68
CA SER A 104 4.47 -13.67 14.37
C SER A 104 3.17 -13.05 13.86
N MET A 105 3.23 -11.88 13.20
CA MET A 105 2.09 -11.43 12.40
C MET A 105 1.98 -12.35 11.18
N GLN A 106 0.90 -13.12 11.13
CA GLN A 106 0.59 -13.96 9.97
C GLN A 106 0.04 -13.05 8.87
N TYR A 107 0.89 -12.72 7.90
CA TYR A 107 0.45 -12.05 6.69
C TYR A 107 0.10 -13.10 5.65
N LEU A 108 -1.03 -12.89 4.96
CA LEU A 108 -1.47 -13.80 3.92
C LEU A 108 -0.58 -13.59 2.69
N ILE A 109 0.27 -14.59 2.38
CA ILE A 109 0.91 -14.67 1.07
C ILE A 109 -0.21 -14.75 0.03
N LEU A 110 -0.08 -13.99 -1.06
CA LEU A 110 -1.06 -14.01 -2.14
C LEU A 110 -0.98 -15.35 -2.87
N ASP A 111 -2.13 -15.97 -3.05
CA ASP A 111 -2.33 -17.05 -4.01
C ASP A 111 -2.44 -16.50 -5.44
N ASP A 112 -2.51 -17.37 -6.43
CA ASP A 112 -2.63 -16.98 -7.85
C ASP A 112 -3.82 -16.04 -8.08
N GLN A 113 -4.92 -16.26 -7.38
CA GLN A 113 -6.11 -15.41 -7.41
C GLN A 113 -5.82 -14.02 -6.85
N GLY A 114 -5.14 -13.92 -5.70
CA GLY A 114 -4.70 -12.66 -5.12
C GLY A 114 -3.73 -11.89 -6.02
N ILE A 115 -2.85 -12.57 -6.75
CA ILE A 115 -1.99 -11.93 -7.77
C ILE A 115 -2.81 -11.36 -8.92
N LEU A 116 -3.81 -12.11 -9.42
CA LEU A 116 -4.69 -11.63 -10.48
C LEU A 116 -5.49 -10.40 -10.05
N GLU A 117 -6.06 -10.43 -8.85
CA GLU A 117 -6.76 -9.28 -8.24
C GLU A 117 -5.84 -8.07 -8.11
N SER A 118 -4.59 -8.29 -7.72
CA SER A 118 -3.60 -7.22 -7.58
C SER A 118 -3.24 -6.57 -8.90
N LEU A 119 -3.05 -7.39 -9.94
CA LEU A 119 -2.81 -6.90 -11.31
C LEU A 119 -4.02 -6.10 -11.81
N GLN A 120 -5.23 -6.62 -11.62
CA GLN A 120 -6.45 -5.93 -12.02
C GLN A 120 -6.60 -4.58 -11.30
N ALA A 121 -6.42 -4.55 -9.98
CA ALA A 121 -6.47 -3.32 -9.19
C ALA A 121 -5.45 -2.28 -9.68
N ALA A 122 -4.21 -2.71 -9.94
CA ALA A 122 -3.14 -1.84 -10.42
C ALA A 122 -3.43 -1.28 -11.83
N HIS A 123 -3.92 -2.11 -12.75
CA HIS A 123 -4.31 -1.67 -14.10
C HIS A 123 -5.50 -0.69 -14.07
N CYS A 124 -6.50 -0.94 -13.22
CA CYS A 124 -7.60 0.00 -13.01
C CYS A 124 -7.09 1.35 -12.48
N ALA A 125 -6.17 1.33 -11.52
CA ALA A 125 -5.57 2.55 -10.98
C ALA A 125 -4.77 3.35 -12.02
N ILE A 126 -3.99 2.68 -12.86
CA ILE A 126 -3.29 3.33 -13.99
C ILE A 126 -4.27 4.00 -14.93
N THR A 127 -5.34 3.30 -15.30
CA THR A 127 -6.36 3.83 -16.21
C THR A 127 -7.01 5.08 -15.63
N GLU A 128 -7.32 5.08 -14.33
CA GLU A 128 -7.86 6.25 -13.64
C GLU A 128 -6.89 7.43 -13.64
N ILE A 129 -5.61 7.18 -13.36
CA ILE A 129 -4.58 8.24 -13.34
C ILE A 129 -4.35 8.83 -14.74
N CYS A 130 -4.44 8.02 -15.79
CA CYS A 130 -4.19 8.49 -17.17
C CYS A 130 -5.39 9.25 -17.77
N ASN A 131 -6.60 9.03 -17.25
CA ASN A 131 -7.83 9.66 -17.74
C ASN A 131 -8.21 10.94 -16.96
N CYS A 132 -7.40 11.33 -15.97
CA CYS A 132 -7.55 12.57 -15.18
C CYS A 132 -6.48 13.60 -15.60
#